data_AF-A0A166HM01-F1
#
_entry.id   AF-A0A166HM01-F1
#
_cell.length_a   1.000
_cell.length_b   1.000
_cell.length_c   1.000
_cell.angle_alpha   90.00
_cell.angle_beta   90.00
_cell.angle_gamma   90.00
#
_symmetry.space_group_name_H-M   'P 1'
#
loop_
_entity.id
_entity.type
_entity.pdbx_description
1 polymer ?
#
loop_
_entity_poly.entity_id
_entity_poly.type
_entity_poly.pdbx_seq_one_letter_code
_entity_poly.pdbx_strand_id
1 'polypeptide(L)'
;MGGNSTKMSSRINSAGTQTQQAGSMPDDAQTVFDGTKKSGHELACDEIIRALTVYSSDAVSWLQDVFHLDLSQVERLSWHSRPRTHRGDPQLPGMVITYAQKEHLENFATRKKARVTGLVRDEYGAVIGAEYEVASRKGTSKEVVYDSKHWPGYYNLPTTNGDHCTGYGPRLAMLAGASAIDMEKVQVHPTGLVHPNQPDAKFKVPAAGALRGVGGLLLDNTGARFVDELEQRDYVTGKMWENGKEIKWHCKHYVGRGPMKRFKSGAALAKDTGLDPRSSLRQTFSKYNDSVFAEGEWSVNDFSNVVVMTPIEAESRVLSATQQPIPGLFAAGEVAGGVHGANRLGGSSLLGCVVFGRATNNAVTKAGRRLAGVAAQHNAKDDIWVVVSGQVLDVTSFLPDHPGGEKAGILYAG
;
A
#
# COMPACT_ATOMS: atom_id res chain seq x y z
N MET A 1 14.02 -9.05 2.93
CA MET A 1 13.36 -7.87 3.52
C MET A 1 13.04 -6.91 2.38
N GLY A 2 12.03 -6.05 2.50
CA GLY A 2 11.63 -5.08 1.46
C GLY A 2 10.32 -5.36 0.69
N GLY A 3 9.83 -6.61 0.72
CA GLY A 3 8.47 -6.97 0.28
C GLY A 3 8.13 -6.58 -1.17
N ASN A 4 6.92 -6.07 -1.40
CA ASN A 4 6.55 -5.47 -2.69
C ASN A 4 7.22 -4.09 -2.91
N SER A 5 7.55 -3.37 -1.84
CA SER A 5 8.12 -2.01 -1.92
C SER A 5 9.42 -1.98 -2.72
N THR A 6 10.31 -2.98 -2.57
CA THR A 6 11.53 -3.10 -3.40
C THR A 6 11.24 -3.25 -4.90
N LYS A 7 10.07 -3.77 -5.28
CA LYS A 7 9.63 -3.91 -6.68
C LYS A 7 8.97 -2.63 -7.25
N MET A 8 8.72 -1.60 -6.44
CA MET A 8 7.95 -0.43 -6.89
C MET A 8 8.80 0.49 -7.80
N SER A 9 8.53 0.39 -9.10
CA SER A 9 8.99 1.31 -10.14
C SER A 9 8.22 2.63 -10.18
N SER A 10 6.97 2.64 -9.68
CA SER A 10 6.21 3.88 -9.44
C SER A 10 6.82 4.65 -8.28
N ARG A 11 7.20 5.91 -8.54
CA ARG A 11 7.87 6.82 -7.60
C ARG A 11 6.97 7.24 -6.42
N ILE A 12 7.54 7.92 -5.41
CA ILE A 12 6.80 8.35 -4.20
C ILE A 12 6.08 9.70 -4.43
N ASN A 13 4.80 9.81 -4.09
CA ASN A 13 4.08 11.10 -4.20
C ASN A 13 4.43 12.06 -3.05
N SER A 14 4.46 13.36 -3.32
CA SER A 14 4.49 14.44 -2.33
C SER A 14 4.11 15.80 -2.91
N ALA A 15 3.71 16.75 -2.08
CA ALA A 15 3.42 18.13 -2.46
C ALA A 15 4.01 19.14 -1.46
N GLY A 16 4.35 20.33 -1.92
CA GLY A 16 5.01 21.36 -1.11
C GLY A 16 6.46 21.03 -0.74
N THR A 17 7.15 20.19 -1.52
CA THR A 17 8.57 19.82 -1.27
C THR A 17 9.54 20.91 -1.71
N GLN A 18 10.74 20.92 -1.10
CA GLN A 18 11.85 21.78 -1.55
C GLN A 18 12.22 21.51 -3.02
N THR A 19 12.16 20.24 -3.46
CA THR A 19 12.41 19.85 -4.85
C THR A 19 11.37 20.43 -5.83
N GLN A 20 10.08 20.44 -5.44
CA GLN A 20 9.03 21.11 -6.23
C GLN A 20 9.25 22.62 -6.31
N GLN A 21 9.64 23.26 -5.20
CA GLN A 21 9.95 24.69 -5.16
C GLN A 21 11.15 25.04 -6.06
N ALA A 22 12.26 24.31 -5.94
CA ALA A 22 13.46 24.51 -6.76
C ALA A 22 13.21 24.26 -8.26
N GLY A 23 12.30 23.33 -8.60
CA GLY A 23 11.87 23.05 -9.97
C GLY A 23 10.75 23.94 -10.51
N SER A 24 10.31 24.97 -9.77
CA SER A 24 9.16 25.83 -10.12
C SER A 24 7.87 25.07 -10.42
N MET A 25 7.62 23.96 -9.70
CA MET A 25 6.44 23.11 -9.80
C MET A 25 5.55 23.27 -8.55
N PRO A 26 4.76 24.34 -8.43
CA PRO A 26 3.92 24.56 -7.25
C PRO A 26 2.89 23.44 -7.10
N ASP A 27 2.90 22.75 -5.96
CA ASP A 27 1.84 21.83 -5.54
C ASP A 27 1.64 21.91 -4.03
N ASP A 28 0.45 21.55 -3.54
CA ASP A 28 0.03 21.72 -2.15
C ASP A 28 -0.76 20.52 -1.61
N ALA A 29 -0.77 20.35 -0.29
CA ALA A 29 -1.38 19.19 0.38
C ALA A 29 -2.90 19.09 0.17
N GLN A 30 -3.58 20.22 -0.10
CA GLN A 30 -5.02 20.25 -0.40
C GLN A 30 -5.29 19.69 -1.81
N THR A 31 -4.48 20.06 -2.80
CA THR A 31 -4.59 19.56 -4.17
C THR A 31 -4.29 18.06 -4.27
N VAL A 32 -3.39 17.53 -3.42
CA VAL A 32 -3.22 16.08 -3.27
C VAL A 32 -4.40 15.44 -2.52
N PHE A 33 -4.93 16.10 -1.50
CA PHE A 33 -6.08 15.63 -0.73
C PHE A 33 -7.31 15.46 -1.64
N ASP A 34 -7.66 16.49 -2.42
CA ASP A 34 -8.82 16.49 -3.31
C ASP A 34 -8.69 15.42 -4.40
N GLY A 35 -7.49 15.27 -5.00
CA GLY A 35 -7.22 14.20 -5.96
C GLY A 35 -7.30 12.81 -5.35
N THR A 36 -6.83 12.63 -4.10
CA THR A 36 -6.89 11.34 -3.39
C THR A 36 -8.30 11.00 -2.97
N LYS A 37 -9.06 11.97 -2.45
CA LYS A 37 -10.49 11.83 -2.12
C LYS A 37 -11.33 11.50 -3.35
N LYS A 38 -11.10 12.19 -4.48
CA LYS A 38 -11.77 11.89 -5.76
C LYS A 38 -11.48 10.47 -6.26
N SER A 39 -10.30 9.92 -5.97
CA SER A 39 -9.94 8.52 -6.30
C SER A 39 -10.45 7.52 -5.25
N GLY A 40 -10.65 7.91 -4.00
CA GLY A 40 -11.28 7.06 -2.98
C GLY A 40 -12.78 6.86 -3.16
N HIS A 41 -13.43 7.67 -4.00
CA HIS A 41 -14.88 7.71 -4.22
C HIS A 41 -15.65 7.81 -2.87
N GLU A 42 -16.78 7.11 -2.72
CA GLU A 42 -17.59 7.13 -1.49
C GLU A 42 -16.91 6.56 -0.24
N LEU A 43 -15.78 5.86 -0.39
CA LEU A 43 -15.00 5.27 0.70
C LEU A 43 -13.75 6.09 1.09
N ALA A 44 -13.66 7.34 0.63
CA ALA A 44 -12.56 8.23 0.98
C ALA A 44 -12.63 8.67 2.46
N CYS A 45 -11.70 8.20 3.30
CA CYS A 45 -11.61 8.64 4.69
C CYS A 45 -10.86 9.98 4.82
N ASP A 46 -11.60 11.08 5.00
CA ASP A 46 -11.06 12.45 5.09
C ASP A 46 -10.00 12.65 6.18
N GLU A 47 -10.02 11.90 7.28
CA GLU A 47 -9.02 12.02 8.33
C GLU A 47 -7.68 11.38 7.90
N ILE A 48 -7.73 10.13 7.46
CA ILE A 48 -6.56 9.35 7.04
C ILE A 48 -5.92 9.95 5.79
N ILE A 49 -6.72 10.41 4.83
CA ILE A 49 -6.21 11.08 3.62
C ILE A 49 -5.54 12.41 3.98
N ARG A 50 -6.06 13.16 4.96
CA ARG A 50 -5.44 14.42 5.43
C ARG A 50 -4.12 14.16 6.14
N ALA A 51 -4.03 13.11 6.96
CA ALA A 51 -2.75 12.67 7.53
C ALA A 51 -1.73 12.30 6.43
N LEU A 52 -2.16 11.53 5.42
CA LEU A 52 -1.32 11.15 4.28
C LEU A 52 -0.74 12.35 3.53
N THR A 53 -1.55 13.40 3.28
CA THR A 53 -1.11 14.53 2.44
C THR A 53 -0.41 15.65 3.20
N VAL A 54 -0.83 15.96 4.44
CA VAL A 54 -0.16 16.97 5.28
C VAL A 54 1.28 16.56 5.61
N TYR A 55 1.50 15.30 5.98
CA TYR A 55 2.85 14.79 6.27
C TYR A 55 3.65 14.40 5.02
N SER A 56 3.15 14.66 3.81
CA SER A 56 3.81 14.18 2.58
C SER A 56 5.12 14.87 2.25
N SER A 57 5.25 16.18 2.51
CA SER A 57 6.50 16.92 2.29
C SER A 57 7.60 16.45 3.25
N ASP A 58 7.28 16.43 4.54
CA ASP A 58 8.15 15.92 5.61
C ASP A 58 8.54 14.44 5.42
N ALA A 59 7.67 13.60 4.86
CA ALA A 59 8.02 12.22 4.49
C ALA A 59 9.06 12.12 3.36
N VAL A 60 9.08 13.05 2.41
CA VAL A 60 10.11 13.10 1.36
C VAL A 60 11.39 13.75 1.87
N SER A 61 11.31 14.86 2.61
CA SER A 61 12.49 15.46 3.25
C SER A 61 13.19 14.47 4.19
N TRP A 62 12.46 13.73 5.04
CA TRP A 62 13.06 12.69 5.89
C TRP A 62 13.81 11.60 5.11
N LEU A 63 13.35 11.22 3.92
CA LEU A 63 14.08 10.29 3.04
C LEU A 63 15.35 10.92 2.44
N GLN A 64 15.32 12.21 2.11
CA GLN A 64 16.48 12.95 1.60
C GLN A 64 17.50 13.20 2.71
N ASP A 65 17.06 13.60 3.90
CA ASP A 65 17.91 14.07 4.99
C ASP A 65 18.53 12.92 5.80
N VAL A 66 17.74 11.87 6.12
CA VAL A 66 18.18 10.77 7.01
C VAL A 66 18.81 9.60 6.26
N PHE A 67 18.42 9.40 4.99
CA PHE A 67 18.91 8.29 4.16
C PHE A 67 19.69 8.76 2.93
N HIS A 68 19.89 10.07 2.76
CA HIS A 68 20.64 10.68 1.66
C HIS A 68 20.15 10.27 0.26
N LEU A 69 18.83 10.05 0.13
CA LEU A 69 18.24 9.56 -1.11
C LEU A 69 18.01 10.69 -2.11
N ASP A 70 18.50 10.48 -3.33
CA ASP A 70 18.09 11.28 -4.47
C ASP A 70 16.58 11.10 -4.72
N LEU A 71 15.84 12.19 -4.53
CA LEU A 71 14.42 12.36 -4.86
C LEU A 71 14.19 13.65 -5.67
N SER A 72 15.24 14.11 -6.37
CA SER A 72 15.33 15.40 -7.06
C SER A 72 14.46 15.54 -8.33
N GLN A 73 13.97 14.43 -8.90
CA GLN A 73 13.20 14.44 -10.14
C GLN A 73 11.71 14.17 -9.90
N VAL A 74 10.87 15.15 -10.23
CA VAL A 74 9.41 15.07 -10.10
C VAL A 74 8.77 14.77 -11.46
N GLU A 75 7.76 13.90 -11.51
CA GLU A 75 6.89 13.73 -12.69
C GLU A 75 5.39 13.83 -12.33
N ARG A 76 4.55 13.89 -13.36
CA ARG A 76 3.10 13.74 -13.27
C ARG A 76 2.71 12.35 -13.79
N LEU A 77 2.20 11.49 -12.90
CA LEU A 77 1.55 10.22 -13.30
C LEU A 77 0.11 10.49 -13.81
N SER A 78 -0.48 9.47 -14.45
CA SER A 78 -1.92 9.41 -14.77
C SER A 78 -2.79 9.87 -13.59
N TRP A 79 -3.85 10.62 -13.88
CA TRP A 79 -4.82 11.23 -12.95
C TRP A 79 -4.27 12.27 -11.94
N HIS A 80 -2.96 12.58 -11.92
CA HIS A 80 -2.45 13.69 -11.11
C HIS A 80 -2.66 15.04 -11.79
N SER A 81 -3.20 16.01 -11.05
CA SER A 81 -3.39 17.39 -11.52
C SER A 81 -2.09 18.17 -11.74
N ARG A 82 -1.04 17.88 -10.95
CA ARG A 82 0.27 18.56 -11.01
C ARG A 82 1.43 17.53 -10.91
N PRO A 83 2.67 17.88 -11.31
CA PRO A 83 3.84 17.03 -11.06
C PRO A 83 4.10 16.88 -9.55
N ARG A 84 4.10 15.63 -9.08
CA ARG A 84 4.16 15.31 -7.64
C ARG A 84 4.83 14.00 -7.28
N THR A 85 5.40 13.29 -8.25
CA THR A 85 5.89 11.92 -8.04
C THR A 85 7.43 11.90 -8.16
N HIS A 86 8.12 11.71 -7.04
CA HIS A 86 9.56 11.94 -6.83
C HIS A 86 10.41 10.68 -7.00
N ARG A 87 11.51 10.79 -7.76
CA ARG A 87 12.60 9.80 -7.86
C ARG A 87 13.98 10.46 -7.84
N GLY A 88 15.00 9.62 -7.71
CA GLY A 88 16.34 9.92 -8.17
C GLY A 88 16.70 9.27 -9.51
N ASP A 89 17.92 9.52 -9.98
CA ASP A 89 18.42 8.99 -11.26
C ASP A 89 19.10 7.61 -11.17
N PRO A 90 19.31 6.91 -12.30
CA PRO A 90 18.31 6.15 -13.06
C PRO A 90 17.62 4.99 -12.29
N GLN A 91 17.76 4.93 -10.96
CA GLN A 91 17.35 3.80 -10.13
C GLN A 91 15.84 3.76 -9.79
N LEU A 92 15.33 2.59 -9.43
CA LEU A 92 13.94 2.40 -9.02
C LEU A 92 13.71 2.91 -7.57
N PRO A 93 12.80 3.87 -7.33
CA PRO A 93 12.64 4.49 -6.00
C PRO A 93 12.32 3.50 -4.89
N GLY A 94 11.45 2.52 -5.13
CA GLY A 94 11.13 1.50 -4.14
C GLY A 94 12.33 0.62 -3.77
N MET A 95 13.23 0.34 -4.73
CA MET A 95 14.46 -0.40 -4.52
C MET A 95 15.46 0.41 -3.68
N VAL A 96 15.67 1.68 -4.03
CA VAL A 96 16.56 2.62 -3.34
C VAL A 96 16.11 2.86 -1.89
N ILE A 97 14.83 3.23 -1.70
CA ILE A 97 14.25 3.48 -0.37
C ILE A 97 14.35 2.23 0.52
N THR A 98 13.97 1.05 0.00
CA THR A 98 14.01 -0.17 0.83
C THR A 98 15.42 -0.67 1.10
N TYR A 99 16.43 -0.38 0.27
CA TYR A 99 17.81 -0.77 0.57
C TYR A 99 18.46 0.14 1.61
N ALA A 100 18.32 1.47 1.52
CA ALA A 100 18.87 2.36 2.55
C ALA A 100 18.21 2.13 3.93
N GLN A 101 16.88 1.95 3.94
CA GLN A 101 16.16 1.58 5.17
C GLN A 101 16.58 0.20 5.69
N LYS A 102 16.80 -0.80 4.80
CA LYS A 102 17.32 -2.11 5.19
C LYS A 102 18.71 -2.01 5.81
N GLU A 103 19.63 -1.29 5.18
CA GLU A 103 21.01 -1.15 5.66
C GLU A 103 21.07 -0.53 7.05
N HIS A 104 20.31 0.55 7.26
CA HIS A 104 20.15 1.16 8.58
C HIS A 104 19.54 0.17 9.59
N LEU A 105 18.44 -0.50 9.23
CA LEU A 105 17.73 -1.45 10.10
C LEU A 105 18.52 -2.74 10.39
N GLU A 106 19.46 -3.14 9.53
CA GLU A 106 20.29 -4.32 9.79
C GLU A 106 21.27 -4.18 10.95
N ASN A 107 21.52 -2.94 11.41
CA ASN A 107 22.25 -2.66 12.66
C ASN A 107 21.39 -2.89 13.93
N PHE A 108 20.06 -2.87 13.80
CA PHE A 108 19.10 -3.02 14.92
C PHE A 108 18.34 -4.36 14.90
N ALA A 109 18.28 -5.04 13.74
CA ALA A 109 17.49 -6.24 13.53
C ALA A 109 18.08 -7.49 14.19
N THR A 110 17.77 -7.68 15.49
CA THR A 110 18.17 -8.84 16.31
C THR A 110 17.72 -10.20 15.76
N ARG A 111 16.71 -10.24 14.87
CA ARG A 111 16.14 -11.48 14.31
C ARG A 111 15.87 -11.32 12.81
N LYS A 112 16.39 -12.24 12.00
CA LYS A 112 16.16 -12.31 10.54
C LYS A 112 15.53 -13.66 10.19
N LYS A 113 14.73 -13.71 9.10
CA LYS A 113 13.93 -14.89 8.68
C LYS A 113 12.92 -15.38 9.75
N ALA A 114 12.42 -14.50 10.60
CA ALA A 114 11.33 -14.79 11.53
C ALA A 114 9.97 -14.68 10.83
N ARG A 115 9.06 -15.62 11.10
CA ARG A 115 7.63 -15.54 10.78
C ARG A 115 6.86 -15.35 12.07
N VAL A 116 6.17 -14.22 12.24
CA VAL A 116 5.19 -14.06 13.34
C VAL A 116 4.06 -15.09 13.17
N THR A 117 3.61 -15.73 14.24
CA THR A 117 2.58 -16.79 14.25
C THR A 117 1.36 -16.49 15.11
N GLY A 118 1.48 -15.55 16.06
CA GLY A 118 0.45 -15.24 17.04
C GLY A 118 0.71 -13.90 17.71
N LEU A 119 -0.27 -13.42 18.50
CA LEU A 119 -0.16 -12.20 19.31
C LEU A 119 -0.15 -12.56 20.79
N VAL A 120 0.76 -11.92 21.53
CA VAL A 120 0.84 -12.02 22.99
C VAL A 120 0.09 -10.84 23.59
N ARG A 121 -0.78 -11.12 24.55
CA ARG A 121 -1.58 -10.12 25.27
C ARG A 121 -1.26 -10.14 26.76
N ASP A 122 -1.52 -9.01 27.42
CA ASP A 122 -1.66 -8.95 28.88
C ASP A 122 -3.06 -9.36 29.34
N GLU A 123 -3.27 -9.34 30.66
CA GLU A 123 -4.55 -9.65 31.31
C GLU A 123 -5.67 -8.63 31.01
N TYR A 124 -5.30 -7.41 30.61
CA TYR A 124 -6.22 -6.35 30.16
C TYR A 124 -6.55 -6.45 28.65
N GLY A 125 -5.98 -7.44 27.95
CA GLY A 125 -6.19 -7.70 26.53
C GLY A 125 -5.36 -6.83 25.57
N ALA A 126 -4.48 -5.98 26.08
CA ALA A 126 -3.58 -5.16 25.26
C ALA A 126 -2.53 -6.04 24.58
N VAL A 127 -2.16 -5.71 23.34
CA VAL A 127 -1.12 -6.41 22.60
C VAL A 127 0.25 -5.96 23.11
N ILE A 128 0.95 -6.87 23.79
CA ILE A 128 2.28 -6.64 24.38
C ILE A 128 3.40 -7.37 23.63
N GLY A 129 3.07 -8.05 22.52
CA GLY A 129 4.05 -8.77 21.73
C GLY A 129 3.49 -9.73 20.69
N ALA A 130 4.39 -10.51 20.09
CA ALA A 130 4.11 -11.55 19.10
C ALA A 130 4.82 -12.85 19.45
N GLU A 131 4.18 -13.97 19.09
CA GLU A 131 4.86 -15.25 18.89
C GLU A 131 5.51 -15.27 17.51
N TYR A 132 6.65 -15.94 17.36
CA TYR A 132 7.29 -16.13 16.06
C TYR A 132 8.02 -17.48 15.94
N GLU A 133 8.28 -17.88 14.70
CA GLU A 133 9.11 -19.02 14.32
C GLU A 133 10.35 -18.58 13.52
N VAL A 134 11.53 -19.09 13.88
CA VAL A 134 12.78 -19.00 13.11
C VAL A 134 13.36 -20.41 12.98
N ALA A 135 13.51 -20.90 11.74
CA ALA A 135 14.12 -22.20 11.45
C ALA A 135 13.63 -23.34 12.37
N SER A 136 12.30 -23.49 12.45
CA SER A 136 11.59 -24.48 13.29
C SER A 136 11.72 -24.31 14.82
N ARG A 137 12.29 -23.19 15.31
CA ARG A 137 12.28 -22.81 16.74
C ARG A 137 11.25 -21.70 16.99
N LYS A 138 10.46 -21.82 18.06
CA LYS A 138 9.49 -20.81 18.51
C LYS A 138 10.10 -19.83 19.53
N GLY A 139 9.51 -18.64 19.65
CA GLY A 139 9.84 -17.66 20.70
C GLY A 139 8.89 -16.45 20.68
N THR A 140 9.14 -15.45 21.52
CA THR A 140 8.33 -14.22 21.64
C THR A 140 9.13 -12.92 21.46
N SER A 141 8.49 -11.88 20.94
CA SER A 141 8.98 -10.49 20.81
C SER A 141 7.96 -9.51 21.39
N LYS A 142 8.38 -8.30 21.79
CA LYS A 142 7.47 -7.26 22.33
C LYS A 142 6.83 -6.33 21.28
N GLU A 143 7.25 -6.44 20.02
CA GLU A 143 6.82 -5.57 18.92
C GLU A 143 6.32 -6.38 17.72
N VAL A 144 5.36 -5.82 16.97
CA VAL A 144 4.64 -6.51 15.88
C VAL A 144 4.21 -5.56 14.76
N VAL A 145 4.46 -5.92 13.49
CA VAL A 145 4.05 -5.20 12.26
C VAL A 145 3.74 -6.24 11.16
N TYR A 146 2.92 -5.90 10.14
CA TYR A 146 2.08 -6.86 9.40
C TYR A 146 1.93 -6.67 7.86
N ASP A 147 1.57 -7.76 7.13
CA ASP A 147 1.41 -7.89 5.65
C ASP A 147 0.34 -8.98 5.30
N SER A 148 -0.38 -8.96 4.15
CA SER A 148 -1.81 -9.40 4.05
C SER A 148 -2.31 -10.22 2.80
N LYS A 149 -3.60 -10.70 2.77
CA LYS A 149 -4.30 -11.50 1.69
C LYS A 149 -5.90 -11.35 1.72
N HIS A 150 -6.68 -11.07 0.61
CA HIS A 150 -7.97 -10.32 0.22
C HIS A 150 -9.36 -11.06 0.41
N TRP A 151 -10.39 -10.41 -0.17
CA TRP A 151 -11.62 -10.79 -0.90
C TRP A 151 -11.54 -11.54 -2.27
N PRO A 152 -12.66 -12.09 -2.81
CA PRO A 152 -12.80 -12.66 -4.18
C PRO A 152 -12.79 -11.68 -5.37
N GLY A 153 -12.70 -12.21 -6.60
CA GLY A 153 -13.07 -11.50 -7.84
C GLY A 153 -12.08 -11.62 -9.00
N TYR A 154 -10.78 -11.52 -8.72
CA TYR A 154 -9.74 -11.40 -9.76
C TYR A 154 -8.86 -12.66 -9.96
N TYR A 155 -9.33 -13.83 -9.49
CA TYR A 155 -8.56 -15.08 -9.38
C TYR A 155 -7.79 -15.53 -10.62
N ASN A 156 -8.36 -15.30 -11.81
CA ASN A 156 -7.75 -15.74 -13.06
C ASN A 156 -6.66 -14.80 -13.59
N LEU A 157 -6.55 -13.58 -13.05
CA LEU A 157 -5.56 -12.60 -13.47
C LEU A 157 -4.15 -12.93 -12.93
N PRO A 158 -3.09 -12.74 -13.73
CA PRO A 158 -1.72 -12.71 -13.23
C PRO A 158 -1.48 -11.59 -12.21
N THR A 159 -0.58 -11.80 -11.25
CA THR A 159 -0.24 -10.82 -10.21
C THR A 159 1.11 -10.13 -10.46
N THR A 160 1.26 -8.93 -9.88
CA THR A 160 2.52 -8.17 -9.82
C THR A 160 3.27 -8.35 -8.50
N ASN A 161 2.69 -9.06 -7.54
CA ASN A 161 3.20 -9.16 -6.17
C ASN A 161 4.31 -10.22 -6.06
N GLY A 162 4.93 -10.35 -4.89
CA GLY A 162 5.71 -11.54 -4.56
C GLY A 162 4.91 -12.56 -3.74
N ASP A 163 5.36 -13.82 -3.75
CA ASP A 163 4.72 -14.94 -3.06
C ASP A 163 4.68 -14.80 -1.53
N HIS A 164 5.29 -13.74 -0.98
CA HIS A 164 5.26 -13.37 0.44
C HIS A 164 3.94 -12.71 0.87
N CYS A 165 3.18 -12.09 -0.04
CA CYS A 165 1.86 -11.50 0.26
C CYS A 165 0.82 -12.63 0.49
N THR A 166 0.62 -13.01 1.75
CA THR A 166 0.13 -14.36 2.13
C THR A 166 -0.98 -14.42 3.17
N GLY A 167 -1.33 -13.31 3.82
CA GLY A 167 -2.57 -13.21 4.63
C GLY A 167 -2.36 -12.57 5.97
N TYR A 168 -1.11 -12.63 6.38
CA TYR A 168 -0.90 -13.25 7.65
C TYR A 168 -1.06 -12.27 8.79
N GLY A 169 -0.61 -11.04 8.57
CA GLY A 169 -0.65 -9.97 9.54
C GLY A 169 -2.06 -9.52 9.93
N PRO A 170 -2.92 -9.05 9.01
CA PRO A 170 -4.27 -8.66 9.40
C PRO A 170 -5.17 -9.87 9.68
N ARG A 171 -4.85 -11.08 9.19
CA ARG A 171 -5.49 -12.29 9.74
C ARG A 171 -5.22 -12.41 11.24
N LEU A 172 -3.98 -12.16 11.69
CA LEU A 172 -3.66 -12.11 13.12
C LEU A 172 -4.30 -10.90 13.83
N ALA A 173 -4.38 -9.73 13.18
CA ALA A 173 -5.09 -8.58 13.75
C ALA A 173 -6.58 -8.87 13.97
N MET A 174 -7.26 -9.48 12.99
CA MET A 174 -8.67 -9.91 13.12
C MET A 174 -8.85 -11.01 14.17
N LEU A 175 -7.90 -11.95 14.29
CA LEU A 175 -7.88 -12.93 15.40
C LEU A 175 -7.65 -12.25 16.76
N ALA A 176 -7.04 -11.06 16.79
CA ALA A 176 -6.97 -10.18 17.95
C ALA A 176 -8.10 -9.12 17.99
N GLY A 177 -9.22 -9.33 17.29
CA GLY A 177 -10.43 -8.51 17.38
C GLY A 177 -10.45 -7.24 16.52
N ALA A 178 -9.48 -7.06 15.63
CA ALA A 178 -9.48 -5.94 14.67
C ALA A 178 -10.61 -6.08 13.64
N SER A 179 -11.12 -4.94 13.20
CA SER A 179 -12.00 -4.85 12.04
C SER A 179 -11.25 -5.14 10.74
N ALA A 180 -12.02 -5.29 9.66
CA ALA A 180 -11.54 -5.14 8.29
C ALA A 180 -12.33 -4.00 7.60
N ILE A 181 -11.76 -3.39 6.56
CA ILE A 181 -12.36 -2.26 5.82
C ILE A 181 -11.97 -2.34 4.35
N ASP A 182 -12.80 -1.79 3.45
CA ASP A 182 -12.58 -1.69 1.99
C ASP A 182 -12.17 -3.02 1.33
N MET A 183 -12.60 -4.14 1.91
CA MET A 183 -12.05 -5.47 1.65
C MET A 183 -12.15 -5.88 0.17
N GLU A 184 -13.24 -5.51 -0.47
CA GLU A 184 -13.56 -5.77 -1.86
C GLU A 184 -12.85 -4.83 -2.86
N LYS A 185 -12.17 -3.78 -2.39
CA LYS A 185 -11.52 -2.75 -3.22
C LYS A 185 -10.13 -3.19 -3.71
N VAL A 186 -10.12 -4.27 -4.48
CA VAL A 186 -8.91 -4.83 -5.09
C VAL A 186 -8.59 -4.11 -6.41
N GLN A 187 -7.51 -3.31 -6.41
CA GLN A 187 -7.05 -2.62 -7.62
C GLN A 187 -6.20 -3.52 -8.53
N VAL A 188 -6.65 -3.71 -9.77
CA VAL A 188 -5.87 -4.31 -10.85
C VAL A 188 -4.91 -3.27 -11.46
N HIS A 189 -3.70 -3.70 -11.84
CA HIS A 189 -2.78 -2.86 -12.62
C HIS A 189 -3.00 -3.09 -14.12
N PRO A 190 -3.42 -2.09 -14.92
CA PRO A 190 -3.82 -2.31 -16.32
C PRO A 190 -2.66 -2.84 -17.19
N THR A 191 -1.47 -2.27 -17.04
CA THR A 191 -0.32 -2.55 -17.91
C THR A 191 0.68 -3.50 -17.25
N GLY A 192 0.50 -4.81 -17.48
CA GLY A 192 1.46 -5.86 -17.10
C GLY A 192 2.26 -6.36 -18.32
N LEU A 193 3.60 -6.46 -18.20
CA LEU A 193 4.47 -6.92 -19.28
C LEU A 193 4.32 -8.42 -19.52
N VAL A 194 3.84 -8.78 -20.71
CA VAL A 194 3.70 -10.17 -21.17
C VAL A 194 4.98 -10.59 -21.90
N HIS A 195 5.69 -11.60 -21.38
CA HIS A 195 6.85 -12.16 -22.08
C HIS A 195 6.40 -13.10 -23.21
N PRO A 196 6.87 -12.94 -24.47
CA PRO A 196 6.36 -13.72 -25.61
C PRO A 196 6.46 -15.24 -25.44
N ASN A 197 7.51 -15.74 -24.78
CA ASN A 197 7.71 -17.18 -24.57
C ASN A 197 6.93 -17.74 -23.36
N GLN A 198 6.27 -16.87 -22.57
CA GLN A 198 5.51 -17.25 -21.37
C GLN A 198 4.26 -16.36 -21.20
N PRO A 199 3.33 -16.35 -22.17
CA PRO A 199 2.18 -15.45 -22.16
C PRO A 199 1.28 -15.65 -20.93
N ASP A 200 1.09 -16.90 -20.52
CA ASP A 200 0.22 -17.28 -19.39
C ASP A 200 0.91 -17.25 -18.01
N ALA A 201 2.17 -16.76 -17.91
CA ALA A 201 2.89 -16.69 -16.63
C ALA A 201 2.08 -15.95 -15.55
N LYS A 202 1.88 -16.59 -14.39
CA LYS A 202 1.06 -16.07 -13.29
C LYS A 202 1.66 -14.85 -12.57
N PHE A 203 2.96 -14.58 -12.75
CA PHE A 203 3.60 -13.31 -12.39
C PHE A 203 3.78 -12.42 -13.64
N LYS A 204 3.58 -11.12 -13.49
CA LYS A 204 3.88 -10.09 -14.51
C LYS A 204 4.68 -8.95 -13.89
N VAL A 205 5.64 -8.42 -14.64
CA VAL A 205 6.31 -7.15 -14.28
C VAL A 205 5.38 -5.99 -14.64
N PRO A 206 5.02 -5.08 -13.71
CA PRO A 206 4.19 -3.94 -14.05
C PRO A 206 4.96 -2.94 -14.94
N ALA A 207 4.40 -2.63 -16.11
CA ALA A 207 4.87 -1.51 -16.92
C ALA A 207 4.40 -0.22 -16.24
N ALA A 208 5.36 0.58 -15.72
CA ALA A 208 5.06 1.71 -14.84
C ALA A 208 4.09 2.72 -15.47
N GLY A 209 3.15 3.24 -14.68
CA GLY A 209 2.20 4.28 -15.13
C GLY A 209 2.88 5.55 -15.67
N ALA A 210 4.13 5.80 -15.27
CA ALA A 210 5.01 6.81 -15.82
C ALA A 210 5.10 6.75 -17.35
N LEU A 211 5.14 5.53 -17.94
CA LEU A 211 5.22 5.34 -19.38
C LEU A 211 4.03 5.96 -20.12
N ARG A 212 2.82 5.90 -19.52
CA ARG A 212 1.63 6.60 -20.03
C ARG A 212 1.72 8.10 -19.74
N GLY A 213 2.13 8.47 -18.53
CA GLY A 213 2.33 9.86 -18.10
C GLY A 213 3.26 10.70 -19.01
N VAL A 214 4.26 10.07 -19.62
CA VAL A 214 5.19 10.71 -20.59
C VAL A 214 4.78 10.56 -22.06
N GLY A 215 3.55 10.13 -22.35
CA GLY A 215 2.98 10.08 -23.71
C GLY A 215 2.95 8.69 -24.38
N GLY A 216 3.18 7.61 -23.63
CA GLY A 216 3.03 6.24 -24.14
C GLY A 216 1.56 5.86 -24.36
N LEU A 217 1.22 5.47 -25.58
CA LEU A 217 -0.14 5.17 -26.02
C LEU A 217 -0.55 3.71 -25.77
N LEU A 218 -1.85 3.46 -25.64
CA LEU A 218 -2.44 2.12 -25.58
C LEU A 218 -3.24 1.85 -26.85
N LEU A 219 -2.79 0.84 -27.61
CA LEU A 219 -3.37 0.46 -28.90
C LEU A 219 -4.01 -0.92 -28.84
N ASP A 220 -5.05 -1.12 -29.65
CA ASP A 220 -5.73 -2.41 -29.84
C ASP A 220 -5.01 -3.32 -30.86
N ASN A 221 -5.65 -4.43 -31.25
CA ASN A 221 -5.14 -5.36 -32.27
C ASN A 221 -5.19 -4.81 -33.71
N THR A 222 -5.89 -3.70 -33.97
CA THR A 222 -5.93 -2.99 -35.25
C THR A 222 -4.89 -1.86 -35.33
N GLY A 223 -4.37 -1.41 -34.18
CA GLY A 223 -3.49 -0.27 -34.03
C GLY A 223 -4.19 1.05 -33.69
N ALA A 224 -5.47 1.03 -33.32
CA ALA A 224 -6.22 2.20 -32.88
C ALA A 224 -6.15 2.40 -31.35
N ARG A 225 -6.29 3.65 -30.88
CA ARG A 225 -6.46 3.94 -29.45
C ARG A 225 -7.88 3.62 -29.02
N PHE A 226 -8.02 2.96 -27.88
CA PHE A 226 -9.32 2.54 -27.31
C PHE A 226 -9.61 3.15 -25.93
N VAL A 227 -8.71 3.99 -25.40
CA VAL A 227 -8.79 4.57 -24.06
C VAL A 227 -7.91 5.83 -23.95
N ASP A 228 -8.22 6.72 -23.01
CA ASP A 228 -7.29 7.76 -22.57
C ASP A 228 -6.27 7.17 -21.59
N GLU A 229 -4.98 7.28 -21.92
CA GLU A 229 -3.90 6.66 -21.16
C GLU A 229 -3.58 7.39 -19.84
N LEU A 230 -4.15 8.56 -19.58
CA LEU A 230 -3.98 9.32 -18.34
C LEU A 230 -5.13 9.10 -17.33
N GLU A 231 -6.13 8.31 -17.67
CA GLU A 231 -7.26 7.97 -16.78
C GLU A 231 -6.91 7.02 -15.62
N GLN A 232 -7.88 6.88 -14.71
CA GLN A 232 -7.81 6.02 -13.53
C GLN A 232 -7.58 4.53 -13.88
N ARG A 233 -6.99 3.78 -12.94
CA ARG A 233 -6.50 2.39 -13.17
C ARG A 233 -7.61 1.40 -13.48
N ASP A 234 -8.72 1.49 -12.76
CA ASP A 234 -9.98 0.80 -12.96
C ASP A 234 -10.59 1.10 -14.33
N TYR A 235 -10.77 2.37 -14.71
CA TYR A 235 -11.31 2.75 -16.03
C TYR A 235 -10.46 2.20 -17.18
N VAL A 236 -9.13 2.38 -17.11
CA VAL A 236 -8.20 1.85 -18.12
C VAL A 236 -8.24 0.33 -18.17
N THR A 237 -8.37 -0.35 -17.02
CA THR A 237 -8.50 -1.82 -16.98
C THR A 237 -9.83 -2.28 -17.58
N GLY A 238 -10.95 -1.60 -17.28
CA GLY A 238 -12.26 -1.89 -17.87
C GLY A 238 -12.25 -1.77 -19.39
N LYS A 239 -11.67 -0.69 -19.93
CA LYS A 239 -11.48 -0.51 -21.38
C LYS A 239 -10.58 -1.58 -22.00
N MET A 240 -9.57 -2.07 -21.28
CA MET A 240 -8.76 -3.22 -21.71
C MET A 240 -9.54 -4.54 -21.72
N TRP A 241 -10.52 -4.74 -20.83
CA TRP A 241 -11.39 -5.93 -20.84
C TRP A 241 -12.47 -5.88 -21.91
N GLU A 242 -13.05 -4.72 -22.19
CA GLU A 242 -13.96 -4.52 -23.34
C GLU A 242 -13.28 -4.92 -24.65
N ASN A 243 -12.09 -4.37 -24.90
CA ASN A 243 -11.23 -4.64 -26.06
C ASN A 243 -10.71 -6.10 -26.09
N GLY A 244 -10.52 -6.72 -24.92
CA GLY A 244 -9.96 -8.07 -24.80
C GLY A 244 -10.88 -9.22 -25.24
N LYS A 245 -12.16 -8.98 -25.53
CA LYS A 245 -13.17 -10.04 -25.75
C LYS A 245 -12.89 -10.95 -26.97
N GLU A 246 -12.31 -10.43 -28.06
CA GLU A 246 -11.99 -11.24 -29.25
C GLU A 246 -10.67 -12.04 -29.16
N ILE A 247 -9.76 -11.65 -28.26
CA ILE A 247 -8.38 -12.16 -28.25
C ILE A 247 -8.31 -13.66 -27.92
N LYS A 248 -9.21 -14.16 -27.07
CA LYS A 248 -9.15 -15.55 -26.57
C LYS A 248 -9.43 -16.61 -27.65
N TRP A 249 -10.17 -16.26 -28.71
CA TRP A 249 -10.38 -17.12 -29.88
C TRP A 249 -9.20 -17.01 -30.86
N HIS A 250 -8.81 -15.79 -31.23
CA HIS A 250 -7.72 -15.53 -32.18
C HIS A 250 -6.37 -16.08 -31.70
N CYS A 251 -6.02 -15.94 -30.41
CA CYS A 251 -4.80 -16.53 -29.87
C CYS A 251 -4.80 -18.06 -29.98
N LYS A 252 -5.92 -18.75 -29.67
CA LYS A 252 -6.02 -20.21 -29.89
C LYS A 252 -5.88 -20.58 -31.37
N HIS A 253 -6.50 -19.81 -32.27
CA HIS A 253 -6.44 -20.04 -33.71
C HIS A 253 -5.00 -19.96 -34.26
N TYR A 254 -4.26 -18.90 -33.91
CA TYR A 254 -2.91 -18.67 -34.45
C TYR A 254 -1.80 -19.43 -33.71
N VAL A 255 -1.92 -19.67 -32.40
CA VAL A 255 -0.97 -20.55 -31.68
C VAL A 255 -1.01 -21.98 -32.23
N GLY A 256 -2.20 -22.49 -32.58
CA GLY A 256 -2.36 -23.79 -33.22
C GLY A 256 -1.87 -23.89 -34.68
N ARG A 257 -1.39 -22.78 -35.27
CA ARG A 257 -0.95 -22.70 -36.68
C ARG A 257 0.45 -22.10 -36.89
N GLY A 258 1.10 -21.65 -35.82
CA GLY A 258 2.52 -21.24 -35.79
C GLY A 258 3.05 -20.04 -36.60
N PRO A 259 2.30 -19.02 -37.08
CA PRO A 259 2.80 -18.09 -38.09
C PRO A 259 3.13 -16.68 -37.56
N MET A 260 3.79 -16.54 -36.39
CA MET A 260 4.19 -15.22 -35.89
C MET A 260 5.54 -14.75 -36.48
N LYS A 261 5.54 -13.54 -37.05
CA LYS A 261 6.63 -12.95 -37.83
C LYS A 261 7.00 -11.58 -37.24
N ARG A 262 8.30 -11.27 -37.13
CA ARG A 262 8.78 -10.02 -36.49
C ARG A 262 9.07 -8.93 -37.52
N PHE A 263 8.39 -7.79 -37.39
CA PHE A 263 8.58 -6.62 -38.26
C PHE A 263 9.56 -5.61 -37.65
N LYS A 264 10.22 -4.81 -38.51
CA LYS A 264 11.26 -3.85 -38.10
C LYS A 264 10.76 -2.43 -37.83
N SER A 265 9.52 -2.09 -38.23
CA SER A 265 8.88 -0.78 -37.98
C SER A 265 7.37 -0.87 -38.18
N GLY A 266 6.62 0.13 -37.70
CA GLY A 266 5.17 0.23 -37.94
C GLY A 266 4.81 0.35 -39.43
N ALA A 267 5.67 1.01 -40.24
CA ALA A 267 5.49 1.08 -41.68
C ALA A 267 5.69 -0.29 -42.38
N ALA A 268 6.56 -1.15 -41.84
CA ALA A 268 6.74 -2.51 -42.33
C ALA A 268 5.56 -3.41 -41.96
N LEU A 269 4.96 -3.22 -40.77
CA LEU A 269 3.73 -3.90 -40.36
C LEU A 269 2.55 -3.49 -41.24
N ALA A 270 2.29 -2.20 -41.39
CA ALA A 270 1.18 -1.66 -42.18
C ALA A 270 1.20 -2.13 -43.65
N LYS A 271 2.41 -2.27 -44.24
CA LYS A 271 2.58 -2.80 -45.59
C LYS A 271 2.32 -4.32 -45.71
N ASP A 272 2.54 -5.10 -44.65
CA ASP A 272 2.30 -6.55 -44.63
C ASP A 272 0.81 -6.84 -44.33
N THR A 273 0.13 -5.99 -43.54
CA THR A 273 -1.31 -6.11 -43.20
C THR A 273 -2.27 -5.38 -44.15
N GLY A 274 -1.76 -4.55 -45.07
CA GLY A 274 -2.58 -3.79 -46.02
C GLY A 274 -3.29 -2.56 -45.44
N LEU A 275 -2.95 -2.15 -44.21
CA LEU A 275 -3.52 -0.97 -43.55
C LEU A 275 -2.80 0.32 -44.01
N ASP A 276 -3.56 1.35 -44.37
CA ASP A 276 -2.97 2.67 -44.68
C ASP A 276 -2.55 3.41 -43.38
N PRO A 277 -1.26 3.79 -43.22
CA PRO A 277 -0.79 4.52 -42.04
C PRO A 277 -1.41 5.91 -41.85
N ARG A 278 -2.09 6.49 -42.85
CA ARG A 278 -2.49 7.91 -42.87
C ARG A 278 -3.94 8.16 -42.46
N SER A 279 -4.83 7.19 -42.65
CA SER A 279 -6.28 7.33 -42.42
C SER A 279 -6.66 7.16 -40.94
N SER A 280 -6.32 6.04 -40.30
CA SER A 280 -6.74 5.74 -38.93
C SER A 280 -6.23 6.77 -37.91
N LEU A 281 -4.90 7.01 -37.90
CA LEU A 281 -4.26 7.89 -36.92
C LEU A 281 -4.82 9.32 -36.93
N ARG A 282 -5.23 9.84 -38.09
CA ARG A 282 -5.74 11.22 -38.20
C ARG A 282 -7.20 11.36 -37.75
N GLN A 283 -8.02 10.32 -37.87
CA GLN A 283 -9.37 10.32 -37.27
C GLN A 283 -9.32 10.19 -35.74
N THR A 284 -8.38 9.43 -35.19
CA THR A 284 -8.21 9.23 -33.73
C THR A 284 -8.00 10.53 -32.96
N PHE A 285 -7.39 11.56 -33.58
CA PHE A 285 -7.23 12.88 -32.97
C PHE A 285 -8.51 13.75 -32.95
N SER A 286 -9.61 13.32 -33.58
CA SER A 286 -10.78 14.17 -33.85
C SER A 286 -12.11 13.67 -33.24
N LYS A 287 -12.10 12.56 -32.50
CA LYS A 287 -13.31 11.85 -32.00
C LYS A 287 -13.14 11.47 -30.52
N TYR A 288 -13.29 12.43 -29.61
CA TYR A 288 -12.87 12.30 -28.20
C TYR A 288 -13.98 11.90 -27.20
N ASN A 289 -15.27 11.87 -27.58
CA ASN A 289 -16.38 11.74 -26.62
C ASN A 289 -17.19 10.40 -26.72
N ASP A 290 -17.64 9.95 -25.54
CA ASP A 290 -18.74 9.00 -25.21
C ASP A 290 -18.49 7.44 -25.26
N SER A 291 -19.30 6.64 -24.52
CA SER A 291 -18.78 5.49 -23.68
C SER A 291 -19.73 4.26 -23.37
N VAL A 292 -19.38 3.35 -22.39
CA VAL A 292 -20.12 2.14 -21.78
C VAL A 292 -19.98 0.72 -22.47
N PHE A 293 -20.10 -0.51 -21.89
CA PHE A 293 -19.52 -1.24 -20.69
C PHE A 293 -19.58 -2.85 -20.75
N ALA A 294 -19.98 -3.64 -19.71
CA ALA A 294 -19.67 -5.10 -19.47
C ALA A 294 -20.86 -6.07 -19.08
N GLU A 295 -20.75 -7.40 -18.80
CA GLU A 295 -20.43 -8.12 -17.49
C GLU A 295 -20.33 -9.73 -17.56
N GLY A 296 -20.20 -10.48 -16.42
CA GLY A 296 -20.23 -12.00 -16.28
C GLY A 296 -19.93 -12.66 -14.87
N GLU A 297 -20.19 -13.98 -14.62
CA GLU A 297 -20.31 -14.70 -13.27
C GLU A 297 -19.20 -15.74 -12.80
N TRP A 298 -19.37 -16.43 -11.62
CA TRP A 298 -18.35 -17.18 -10.80
C TRP A 298 -18.81 -18.51 -10.08
N SER A 299 -17.92 -19.31 -9.42
CA SER A 299 -18.19 -20.56 -8.65
C SER A 299 -17.20 -20.88 -7.47
N VAL A 300 -17.67 -21.62 -6.44
CA VAL A 300 -17.11 -21.70 -5.07
C VAL A 300 -15.77 -22.45 -4.84
N ASN A 301 -15.35 -23.37 -5.70
CA ASN A 301 -14.22 -24.29 -5.40
C ASN A 301 -12.81 -23.77 -5.77
N ASP A 302 -12.66 -22.46 -6.03
CA ASP A 302 -11.42 -21.87 -6.55
C ASP A 302 -10.38 -21.49 -5.47
N PHE A 303 -9.11 -21.82 -5.72
CA PHE A 303 -7.99 -21.49 -4.82
C PHE A 303 -7.66 -19.98 -4.82
N SER A 304 -7.68 -19.37 -3.64
CA SER A 304 -7.71 -17.90 -3.50
C SER A 304 -6.35 -17.21 -3.28
N ASN A 305 -6.02 -16.27 -4.17
CA ASN A 305 -4.97 -15.23 -4.05
C ASN A 305 -5.59 -13.84 -3.93
N VAL A 306 -4.97 -12.97 -3.12
CA VAL A 306 -5.68 -12.24 -2.05
C VAL A 306 -4.60 -11.14 -1.48
N VAL A 307 -4.95 -9.92 -0.96
CA VAL A 307 -4.39 -8.85 -0.01
C VAL A 307 -5.51 -8.22 0.96
N VAL A 308 -5.57 -8.42 2.31
CA VAL A 308 -6.63 -7.94 3.30
C VAL A 308 -6.25 -6.58 3.90
N MET A 309 -7.21 -5.75 4.31
CA MET A 309 -6.97 -4.45 4.97
C MET A 309 -7.68 -4.31 6.33
N THR A 310 -6.97 -3.70 7.28
CA THR A 310 -7.44 -3.39 8.64
C THR A 310 -7.56 -1.87 8.81
N PRO A 311 -8.69 -1.33 9.31
CA PRO A 311 -8.84 0.11 9.50
C PRO A 311 -7.91 0.65 10.58
N ILE A 312 -7.36 1.83 10.30
CA ILE A 312 -6.58 2.63 11.23
C ILE A 312 -7.19 4.03 11.36
N GLU A 313 -6.91 4.68 12.46
CA GLU A 313 -7.02 6.14 12.65
C GLU A 313 -5.69 6.85 12.26
N ALA A 314 -5.65 8.18 12.32
CA ALA A 314 -4.47 8.97 11.92
C ALA A 314 -3.14 8.55 12.60
N GLU A 315 -3.14 8.26 13.91
CA GLU A 315 -1.97 7.77 14.65
C GLU A 315 -1.64 6.28 14.40
N SER A 316 -2.23 5.66 13.37
CA SER A 316 -1.94 4.28 12.93
C SER A 316 -2.32 3.18 13.94
N ARG A 317 -3.11 3.50 14.98
CA ARG A 317 -3.71 2.50 15.87
C ARG A 317 -4.77 1.70 15.12
N VAL A 318 -4.79 0.39 15.33
CA VAL A 318 -5.75 -0.53 14.70
C VAL A 318 -7.12 -0.46 15.39
N LEU A 319 -8.19 -0.32 14.61
CA LEU A 319 -9.55 -0.24 15.14
C LEU A 319 -10.24 -1.62 15.25
N SER A 320 -10.96 -1.83 16.34
CA SER A 320 -11.79 -3.01 16.62
C SER A 320 -13.17 -2.94 15.95
N ALA A 321 -13.99 -3.98 16.15
CA ALA A 321 -15.38 -4.03 15.68
C ALA A 321 -16.25 -2.85 16.17
N THR A 322 -15.95 -2.29 17.35
CA THR A 322 -16.66 -1.15 17.96
C THR A 322 -16.04 0.21 17.62
N GLN A 323 -15.18 0.25 16.58
CA GLN A 323 -14.37 1.42 16.19
C GLN A 323 -13.47 1.99 17.30
N GLN A 324 -13.21 1.20 18.36
CA GLN A 324 -12.27 1.58 19.41
C GLN A 324 -10.85 1.08 19.08
N PRO A 325 -9.80 1.89 19.30
CA PRO A 325 -8.42 1.45 19.14
C PRO A 325 -8.06 0.24 20.02
N ILE A 326 -7.42 -0.76 19.43
CA ILE A 326 -6.91 -1.93 20.16
C ILE A 326 -5.58 -1.56 20.83
N PRO A 327 -5.49 -1.58 22.18
CA PRO A 327 -4.27 -1.16 22.87
C PRO A 327 -3.05 -1.98 22.44
N GLY A 328 -1.95 -1.28 22.13
CA GLY A 328 -0.69 -1.90 21.69
C GLY A 328 -0.64 -2.37 20.22
N LEU A 329 -1.75 -2.33 19.48
CA LEU A 329 -1.81 -2.83 18.09
C LEU A 329 -1.84 -1.68 17.05
N PHE A 330 -0.88 -1.71 16.13
CA PHE A 330 -0.67 -0.69 15.10
C PHE A 330 -0.49 -1.32 13.71
N ALA A 331 -0.78 -0.57 12.64
CA ALA A 331 -0.62 -1.02 11.26
C ALA A 331 -0.23 0.12 10.31
N ALA A 332 0.61 -0.16 9.32
CA ALA A 332 1.09 0.83 8.35
C ALA A 332 1.39 0.20 6.98
N GLY A 333 1.26 0.98 5.90
CA GLY A 333 1.43 0.49 4.52
C GLY A 333 0.20 -0.27 4.01
N GLU A 334 0.39 -1.22 3.08
CA GLU A 334 -0.70 -1.88 2.32
C GLU A 334 -1.60 -2.82 3.18
N VAL A 335 -1.30 -2.99 4.47
CA VAL A 335 -2.17 -3.63 5.47
C VAL A 335 -3.19 -2.66 6.10
N ALA A 336 -2.94 -1.35 6.05
CA ALA A 336 -3.82 -0.32 6.58
C ALA A 336 -4.86 0.13 5.53
N GLY A 337 -6.15 -0.06 5.84
CA GLY A 337 -7.28 0.35 5.00
C GLY A 337 -7.74 1.79 5.25
N GLY A 338 -8.75 2.26 4.51
CA GLY A 338 -9.26 3.64 4.58
C GLY A 338 -8.36 4.72 3.95
N VAL A 339 -7.06 4.45 3.77
CA VAL A 339 -6.07 5.36 3.15
C VAL A 339 -6.39 5.66 1.67
N HIS A 340 -7.11 4.76 1.00
CA HIS A 340 -7.27 4.77 -0.46
C HIS A 340 -8.72 4.60 -0.96
N GLY A 341 -9.67 4.25 -0.09
CA GLY A 341 -11.06 3.98 -0.47
C GLY A 341 -11.16 3.02 -1.66
N ALA A 342 -12.03 3.33 -2.62
CA ALA A 342 -12.29 2.47 -3.76
C ALA A 342 -11.12 2.33 -4.77
N ASN A 343 -10.24 3.33 -4.92
CA ASN A 343 -9.18 3.31 -5.94
C ASN A 343 -7.89 4.03 -5.49
N ARG A 344 -6.75 3.33 -5.55
CA ARG A 344 -5.45 3.87 -5.14
C ARG A 344 -4.77 4.66 -6.27
N LEU A 345 -4.50 5.95 -6.04
CA LEU A 345 -3.66 6.77 -6.93
C LEU A 345 -2.27 6.16 -7.20
N GLY A 346 -1.73 6.41 -8.40
CA GLY A 346 -0.33 6.09 -8.70
C GLY A 346 0.63 6.84 -7.75
N GLY A 347 1.58 6.11 -7.15
CA GLY A 347 2.63 6.67 -6.29
C GLY A 347 2.25 6.94 -4.82
N SER A 348 0.97 6.81 -4.43
CA SER A 348 0.57 7.03 -3.02
C SER A 348 0.97 5.89 -2.08
N SER A 349 1.24 4.69 -2.60
CA SER A 349 1.53 3.52 -1.76
C SER A 349 2.87 3.61 -1.02
N LEU A 350 3.93 4.08 -1.69
CA LEU A 350 5.23 4.32 -1.02
C LEU A 350 5.09 5.42 0.03
N LEU A 351 4.32 6.46 -0.27
CA LEU A 351 4.04 7.55 0.66
C LEU A 351 3.31 7.03 1.92
N GLY A 352 2.26 6.21 1.75
CA GLY A 352 1.54 5.60 2.87
C GLY A 352 2.44 4.73 3.76
N CYS A 353 3.34 3.93 3.17
CA CYS A 353 4.33 3.17 3.93
C CYS A 353 5.25 4.05 4.79
N VAL A 354 5.68 5.22 4.28
CA VAL A 354 6.60 6.12 4.99
C VAL A 354 5.87 6.99 6.02
N VAL A 355 4.72 7.57 5.67
CA VAL A 355 3.91 8.41 6.58
C VAL A 355 3.40 7.58 7.75
N PHE A 356 2.64 6.51 7.50
CA PHE A 356 2.06 5.71 8.57
C PHE A 356 3.10 4.85 9.30
N GLY A 357 4.23 4.51 8.67
CA GLY A 357 5.38 3.91 9.34
C GLY A 357 6.00 4.84 10.39
N ARG A 358 6.18 6.13 10.05
CA ARG A 358 6.67 7.16 10.99
C ARG A 358 5.63 7.53 12.04
N ALA A 359 4.34 7.61 11.68
CA ALA A 359 3.25 7.81 12.64
C ALA A 359 3.18 6.66 13.67
N THR A 360 3.23 5.40 13.21
CA THR A 360 3.33 4.21 14.07
C THR A 360 4.53 4.31 15.02
N ASN A 361 5.73 4.61 14.51
CA ASN A 361 6.92 4.76 15.33
C ASN A 361 6.75 5.86 16.40
N ASN A 362 6.16 7.00 16.03
CA ASN A 362 5.91 8.11 16.95
C ASN A 362 4.88 7.73 18.02
N ALA A 363 3.81 7.02 17.66
CA ALA A 363 2.78 6.56 18.59
C ALA A 363 3.31 5.50 19.57
N VAL A 364 4.04 4.49 19.08
CA VAL A 364 4.72 3.48 19.90
C VAL A 364 5.74 4.13 20.83
N THR A 365 6.56 5.05 20.32
CA THR A 365 7.54 5.81 21.14
C THR A 365 6.85 6.65 22.20
N LYS A 366 5.72 7.30 21.88
CA LYS A 366 4.94 8.10 22.83
C LYS A 366 4.31 7.23 23.93
N ALA A 367 3.81 6.04 23.60
CA ALA A 367 3.32 5.07 24.58
C ALA A 367 4.45 4.57 25.50
N GLY A 368 5.57 4.12 24.92
CA GLY A 368 6.74 3.67 25.70
C GLY A 368 7.33 4.75 26.60
N ARG A 369 7.43 6.00 26.12
CA ARG A 369 7.86 7.16 26.93
C ARG A 369 6.87 7.54 28.02
N ARG A 370 5.56 7.36 27.81
CA ARG A 370 4.56 7.60 28.87
C ARG A 370 4.70 6.57 29.99
N LEU A 371 4.87 5.30 29.66
CA LEU A 371 5.12 4.24 30.64
C LEU A 371 6.43 4.48 31.41
N ALA A 372 7.54 4.70 30.70
CA ALA A 372 8.85 4.95 31.33
C ALA A 372 8.91 6.26 32.12
N GLY A 373 8.23 7.31 31.66
CA GLY A 373 8.20 8.62 32.31
C GLY A 373 7.41 8.64 33.61
N VAL A 374 6.27 7.93 33.68
CA VAL A 374 5.45 7.89 34.90
C VAL A 374 5.96 6.81 35.87
N ALA A 375 6.53 5.70 35.40
CA ALA A 375 7.29 4.77 36.24
C ALA A 375 8.59 5.40 36.82
N ALA A 376 9.07 6.51 36.26
CA ALA A 376 10.14 7.31 36.85
C ALA A 376 9.61 8.37 37.84
N GLN A 377 8.31 8.66 37.85
CA GLN A 377 7.65 9.52 38.82
C GLN A 377 7.24 8.72 40.07
N HIS A 378 6.72 7.51 39.88
CA HIS A 378 6.46 6.56 40.97
C HIS A 378 7.71 5.74 41.27
N ASN A 379 8.56 6.26 42.17
CA ASN A 379 9.85 5.64 42.54
C ASN A 379 10.09 5.60 44.06
N ALA A 380 9.19 6.17 44.85
CA ALA A 380 9.18 6.01 46.30
C ALA A 380 8.59 4.64 46.68
N LYS A 381 8.75 4.26 47.96
CA LYS A 381 8.25 2.96 48.48
C LYS A 381 6.75 2.99 48.80
N ASP A 382 6.20 4.20 48.84
CA ASP A 382 4.86 4.59 49.21
C ASP A 382 4.05 5.13 48.02
N ASP A 383 4.65 5.26 46.83
CA ASP A 383 3.93 5.38 45.57
C ASP A 383 3.18 4.07 45.29
N ILE A 384 1.85 4.11 45.16
CA ILE A 384 1.04 2.95 44.78
C ILE A 384 0.34 3.26 43.46
N TRP A 385 0.73 2.55 42.41
CA TRP A 385 0.30 2.80 41.05
C TRP A 385 -0.10 1.51 40.34
N VAL A 386 -0.98 1.63 39.36
CA VAL A 386 -1.45 0.51 38.53
C VAL A 386 -1.41 0.89 37.05
N VAL A 387 -1.15 -0.09 36.18
CA VAL A 387 -1.18 0.11 34.71
C VAL A 387 -2.50 -0.40 34.16
N VAL A 388 -3.41 0.53 33.82
CA VAL A 388 -4.71 0.21 33.23
C VAL A 388 -4.72 0.66 31.78
N SER A 389 -4.88 -0.28 30.85
CA SER A 389 -4.92 -0.02 29.39
C SER A 389 -3.74 0.80 28.86
N GLY A 390 -2.54 0.58 29.39
CA GLY A 390 -1.32 1.31 29.02
C GLY A 390 -1.22 2.74 29.59
N GLN A 391 -2.11 3.12 30.51
CA GLN A 391 -1.98 4.33 31.33
C GLN A 391 -1.54 3.94 32.74
N VAL A 392 -0.47 4.54 33.24
CA VAL A 392 -0.15 4.48 34.67
C VAL A 392 -1.12 5.41 35.40
N LEU A 393 -1.75 4.90 36.46
CA LEU A 393 -2.64 5.63 37.36
C LEU A 393 -2.03 5.59 38.76
N ASP A 394 -1.80 6.76 39.34
CA ASP A 394 -1.59 6.91 40.78
C ASP A 394 -2.88 6.55 41.52
N VAL A 395 -2.81 5.57 42.43
CA VAL A 395 -3.91 5.15 43.29
C VAL A 395 -3.52 5.23 44.78
N THR A 396 -2.41 5.89 45.10
CA THR A 396 -1.89 6.07 46.47
C THR A 396 -2.93 6.73 47.38
N SER A 397 -3.60 7.76 46.87
CA SER A 397 -4.69 8.46 47.56
C SER A 397 -6.02 7.70 47.60
N PHE A 398 -6.20 6.69 46.75
CA PHE A 398 -7.39 5.83 46.70
C PHE A 398 -7.26 4.57 47.59
N LEU A 399 -6.06 4.25 48.07
CA LEU A 399 -5.81 3.04 48.86
C LEU A 399 -6.74 2.86 50.08
N PRO A 400 -7.06 3.90 50.89
CA PRO A 400 -7.95 3.75 52.04
C PRO A 400 -9.39 3.42 51.65
N ASP A 401 -9.84 3.92 50.49
CA ASP A 401 -11.18 3.73 49.93
C ASP A 401 -11.29 2.46 49.05
N HIS A 402 -10.19 1.72 48.86
CA HIS A 402 -10.14 0.56 47.99
C HIS A 402 -11.12 -0.54 48.48
N PRO A 403 -12.08 -1.02 47.66
CA PRO A 403 -13.17 -1.89 48.14
C PRO A 403 -12.72 -3.31 48.56
N GLY A 404 -11.50 -3.73 48.21
CA GLY A 404 -10.86 -4.93 48.75
C GLY A 404 -10.03 -4.70 50.02
N GLY A 405 -10.04 -3.48 50.56
CA GLY A 405 -9.09 -2.98 51.57
C GLY A 405 -7.70 -2.69 50.99
N GLU A 406 -6.90 -1.94 51.74
CA GLU A 406 -5.55 -1.50 51.36
C GLU A 406 -4.64 -2.66 50.92
N LYS A 407 -4.70 -3.78 51.65
CA LYS A 407 -3.90 -4.98 51.37
C LYS A 407 -4.17 -5.59 49.99
N ALA A 408 -5.37 -5.42 49.44
CA ALA A 408 -5.67 -5.88 48.08
C ALA A 408 -5.07 -4.94 47.02
N GLY A 409 -5.00 -3.63 47.27
CA GLY A 409 -4.29 -2.69 46.39
C GLY A 409 -2.78 -2.97 46.36
N ILE A 410 -2.16 -3.07 47.54
CA ILE A 410 -0.71 -3.35 47.70
C ILE A 410 -0.29 -4.69 47.04
N LEU A 411 -1.18 -5.67 46.92
CA LEU A 411 -0.86 -6.99 46.38
C LEU A 411 -0.72 -7.01 44.83
N TYR A 412 -1.30 -6.03 44.13
CA TYR A 412 -1.35 -5.98 42.66
C TYR A 412 -0.85 -4.65 42.06
N ALA A 413 -0.49 -3.67 42.88
CA ALA A 413 0.21 -2.45 42.45
C ALA A 413 1.69 -2.73 42.12
N GLY A 414 2.31 -1.80 41.38
CA GLY A 414 3.72 -1.85 40.97
C GLY A 414 4.68 -1.13 41.93
#